data_AF-A0A5J5L7N4-F1
#
_entry.id   AF-A0A5J5L7N4-F1
#
_cell.length_a   1.000
_cell.length_b   1.000
_cell.length_c   1.000
_cell.angle_alpha   90.00
_cell.angle_beta   90.00
_cell.angle_gamma   90.00
#
_symmetry.space_group_name_H-M   'P 1'
#
loop_
_entity.id
_entity.type
_entity.pdbx_description
1 polymer ?
#
loop_
_entity_poly.entity_id
_entity_poly.type
_entity_poly.pdbx_seq_one_letter_code
_entity_poly.pdbx_strand_id
1 'polypeptide(L)'
;MTSEDEPVQRCTLDEPADLRVALDEAAIEYLDVDDDKTVVIYRSAVLIVRATEGHATNATAFTVELWEPPADNFEYEPDDLLTTFIDELIPQKRSQ
;
A
#
# COMPACT_ATOMS: atom_id res chain seq x y z
N MET A 1 -22.18 8.71 11.04
CA MET A 1 -21.70 10.10 11.19
C MET A 1 -20.37 10.14 10.48
N THR A 2 -20.26 10.95 9.43
CA THR A 2 -19.08 11.28 8.61
C THR A 2 -18.15 10.12 8.22
N SER A 3 -18.53 9.46 7.13
CA SER A 3 -17.64 8.69 6.26
C SER A 3 -16.81 9.70 5.46
N GLU A 4 -15.58 10.05 5.89
CA GLU A 4 -14.73 10.98 5.08
C GLU A 4 -13.23 11.04 5.42
N ASP A 5 -12.64 10.17 6.26
CA ASP A 5 -11.20 10.22 6.56
C ASP A 5 -10.59 8.82 6.81
N GLU A 6 -10.90 7.86 5.93
CA GLU A 6 -10.07 6.65 5.85
C GLU A 6 -8.65 7.09 5.47
N PRO A 7 -7.62 6.75 6.28
CA PRO A 7 -6.29 7.29 6.06
C PRO A 7 -5.77 6.79 4.73
N VAL A 8 -5.41 7.73 3.86
CA VAL A 8 -4.95 7.48 2.51
C VAL A 8 -3.61 8.17 2.30
N GLN A 9 -2.61 7.38 1.91
CA GLN A 9 -1.28 7.86 1.61
C GLN A 9 -0.99 7.71 0.13
N ARG A 10 -0.59 8.81 -0.51
CA ARG A 10 -0.20 8.82 -1.92
C ARG A 10 1.32 8.76 -2.04
N CYS A 11 1.79 7.86 -2.90
CA CYS A 11 3.19 7.68 -3.22
C CYS A 11 3.42 7.88 -4.71
N THR A 12 4.51 8.57 -5.02
CA THR A 12 5.03 8.75 -6.39
C THR A 12 6.40 8.13 -6.47
N LEU A 13 6.66 7.41 -7.56
CA LEU A 13 7.89 6.69 -7.82
C LEU A 13 8.67 7.40 -8.92
N ASP A 14 9.99 7.50 -8.75
CA ASP A 14 10.88 8.06 -9.78
C ASP A 14 10.97 7.16 -11.02
N GLU A 15 10.85 5.85 -10.84
CA GLU A 15 10.86 4.84 -11.90
C GLU A 15 9.60 3.97 -11.80
N PRO A 16 9.03 3.51 -12.92
CA PRO A 16 7.87 2.61 -12.90
C PRO A 16 8.21 1.30 -12.19
N ALA A 17 7.40 0.91 -11.22
CA ALA A 17 7.58 -0.32 -10.45
C ALA A 17 6.39 -1.27 -10.63
N ASP A 18 6.68 -2.56 -10.53
CA ASP A 18 5.65 -3.60 -10.44
C ASP A 18 5.30 -3.80 -8.96
N LEU A 19 4.13 -3.30 -8.55
CA LEU A 19 3.64 -3.37 -7.19
C LEU A 19 3.39 -4.82 -6.75
N ARG A 20 3.02 -5.71 -7.69
CA ARG A 20 2.78 -7.13 -7.38
C ARG A 20 4.10 -7.83 -7.05
N VAL A 21 5.12 -7.59 -7.87
CA VAL A 21 6.48 -8.11 -7.61
C VAL A 21 7.01 -7.56 -6.29
N ALA A 22 6.82 -6.28 -6.01
CA ALA A 22 7.24 -5.67 -4.75
C ALA A 22 6.54 -6.29 -3.53
N LEU A 23 5.23 -6.59 -3.64
CA LEU A 23 4.47 -7.29 -2.61
C LEU A 23 4.97 -8.72 -2.38
N ASP A 24 5.23 -9.46 -3.47
CA ASP A 24 5.82 -10.80 -3.41
C ASP A 24 7.22 -10.78 -2.75
N GLU A 25 8.07 -9.81 -3.12
CA GLU A 25 9.41 -9.64 -2.55
C GLU A 25 9.38 -9.29 -1.06
N ALA A 26 8.39 -8.49 -0.65
CA ALA A 26 8.13 -8.16 0.75
C ALA A 26 7.42 -9.31 1.52
N ALA A 27 7.10 -10.42 0.85
CA ALA A 27 6.32 -11.54 1.40
C ALA A 27 4.97 -11.11 2.01
N ILE A 28 4.33 -10.12 1.38
CA ILE A 28 3.05 -9.57 1.83
C ILE A 28 1.92 -10.26 1.06
N GLU A 29 0.90 -10.73 1.79
CA GLU A 29 -0.26 -11.36 1.17
C GLU A 29 -1.13 -10.32 0.46
N TYR A 30 -1.50 -10.61 -0.78
CA TYR A 30 -2.31 -9.72 -1.60
C TYR A 30 -3.29 -10.47 -2.50
N LEU A 31 -4.30 -9.74 -2.97
CA LEU A 31 -5.31 -10.19 -3.90
C LEU A 31 -5.53 -9.10 -4.96
N ASP A 32 -5.28 -9.45 -6.21
CA ASP A 32 -5.62 -8.58 -7.34
C ASP A 32 -7.13 -8.54 -7.54
N VAL A 33 -7.69 -7.33 -7.52
CA VAL A 33 -9.10 -7.10 -7.80
C VAL A 33 -9.31 -6.69 -9.26
N ASP A 34 -8.38 -5.87 -9.78
CA ASP A 34 -8.37 -5.37 -11.15
C ASP A 34 -6.92 -5.06 -11.60
N ASP A 35 -6.72 -4.49 -12.79
CA ASP A 35 -5.41 -4.14 -13.32
C ASP A 35 -4.71 -3.04 -12.51
N ASP A 36 -5.49 -2.18 -11.85
CA ASP A 36 -4.99 -1.03 -11.10
C ASP A 36 -5.21 -1.15 -9.59
N LYS A 37 -5.98 -2.15 -9.14
CA LYS A 37 -6.41 -2.27 -7.73
C LYS A 37 -6.01 -3.62 -7.15
N THR A 38 -5.27 -3.57 -6.06
CA THR A 38 -4.85 -4.73 -5.29
C THR A 38 -5.24 -4.54 -3.83
N VAL A 39 -5.87 -5.55 -3.25
CA VAL A 39 -6.16 -5.60 -1.80
C VAL A 39 -5.01 -6.33 -1.13
N VAL A 40 -4.52 -5.78 -0.02
CA VAL A 40 -3.33 -6.26 0.66
C VAL A 40 -3.67 -6.52 2.12
N ILE A 41 -3.21 -7.66 2.64
CA ILE A 41 -3.36 -8.00 4.05
C ILE A 41 -2.00 -7.77 4.72
N TYR A 42 -1.91 -6.72 5.53
CA TYR A 42 -0.68 -6.33 6.20
C TYR A 42 -0.91 -6.22 7.71
N ARG A 43 -0.22 -7.05 8.49
CA ARG A 43 -0.35 -7.10 9.97
C ARG A 43 -1.80 -7.20 10.47
N SER A 44 -2.59 -8.06 9.82
CA SER A 44 -4.03 -8.23 10.10
C SER A 44 -4.90 -7.01 9.78
N ALA A 45 -4.35 -5.96 9.15
CA ALA A 45 -5.11 -4.88 8.53
C ALA A 45 -5.43 -5.21 7.07
N VAL A 46 -6.52 -4.65 6.56
CA VAL A 46 -6.86 -4.66 5.13
C VAL A 46 -6.52 -3.31 4.53
N LEU A 47 -5.58 -3.31 3.59
CA LEU A 47 -5.16 -2.16 2.82
C LEU A 47 -5.64 -2.28 1.37
N ILE A 48 -5.94 -1.15 0.75
CA ILE A 48 -6.18 -1.06 -0.69
C ILE A 48 -5.00 -0.32 -1.29
N VAL A 49 -4.26 -1.00 -2.17
CA VAL A 49 -3.25 -0.38 -3.02
C VAL A 49 -3.88 -0.15 -4.38
N ARG A 50 -3.84 1.10 -4.86
CA ARG A 50 -4.36 1.47 -6.17
C ARG A 50 -3.31 2.24 -6.95
N ALA A 51 -2.94 1.75 -8.13
CA ALA A 51 -2.17 2.52 -9.10
C ALA A 51 -3.00 3.73 -9.55
N THR A 52 -2.49 4.93 -9.32
CA THR A 52 -3.10 6.19 -9.78
C THR A 52 -2.54 6.64 -11.12
N GLU A 53 -1.30 6.23 -11.43
CA GLU A 53 -0.66 6.48 -12.72
C GLU A 53 0.02 5.19 -13.20
N GLY A 54 -0.39 4.70 -14.38
CA GLY A 54 -0.01 3.38 -14.88
C GLY A 54 -0.96 2.28 -14.41
N HIS A 55 -0.45 1.05 -14.36
CA HIS A 55 -1.13 -0.16 -13.86
C HIS A 55 -0.36 -0.76 -12.69
N ALA A 56 -0.93 -1.71 -11.96
CA ALA A 56 -0.26 -2.35 -10.82
C ALA A 56 1.13 -2.92 -11.17
N THR A 57 1.35 -3.33 -12.44
CA THR A 57 2.63 -3.88 -12.92
C THR A 57 3.66 -2.85 -13.39
N ASN A 58 3.27 -1.58 -13.54
CA ASN A 58 4.17 -0.52 -14.04
C ASN A 58 3.79 0.86 -13.46
N ALA A 59 3.38 0.89 -12.20
CA ALA A 59 2.87 2.08 -11.56
C ALA A 59 3.99 3.09 -11.37
N THR A 60 3.74 4.35 -11.72
CA THR A 60 4.61 5.49 -11.36
C THR A 60 4.05 6.29 -10.19
N ALA A 61 2.77 6.09 -9.87
CA ALA A 61 2.16 6.60 -8.66
C ALA A 61 1.04 5.66 -8.20
N PHE A 62 0.90 5.52 -6.90
CA PHE A 62 -0.16 4.74 -6.29
C PHE A 62 -0.62 5.36 -4.97
N THR A 63 -1.80 4.96 -4.54
CA THR A 63 -2.35 5.30 -3.22
C THR A 63 -2.50 4.03 -2.41
N VAL A 64 -2.25 4.14 -1.11
CA VAL A 64 -2.54 3.11 -0.13
C VAL A 64 -3.59 3.66 0.82
N GLU A 65 -4.71 2.96 0.93
CA GLU A 65 -5.84 3.33 1.77
C GLU A 65 -6.06 2.23 2.82
N LEU A 66 -6.21 2.61 4.08
CA LEU A 66 -6.58 1.68 5.13
C LEU A 66 -8.10 1.48 5.11
N TRP A 67 -8.55 0.31 4.69
CA TRP A 67 -9.97 -0.02 4.64
C TRP A 67 -10.46 -0.65 5.94
N GLU A 68 -9.69 -1.59 6.51
CA GLU A 68 -10.01 -2.19 7.80
C GLU A 68 -8.77 -2.20 8.71
N PRO A 69 -8.81 -1.55 9.88
CA PRO A 69 -7.72 -1.65 10.84
C PRO A 69 -7.64 -3.06 11.42
N PRO A 70 -6.49 -3.46 11.99
CA PRO A 70 -6.35 -4.75 12.65
C PRO A 70 -7.43 -4.98 13.71
N ALA A 71 -7.94 -6.20 13.77
CA ALA A 71 -8.98 -6.59 14.73
C ALA A 71 -8.51 -6.52 16.20
N ASP A 72 -7.20 -6.68 16.43
CA ASP A 72 -6.57 -6.54 17.74
C ASP A 72 -6.19 -5.08 18.01
N ASN A 73 -6.14 -4.72 19.30
CA ASN A 73 -5.96 -3.37 19.84
C ASN A 73 -4.73 -2.66 19.25
N PHE A 74 -4.92 -2.06 18.07
CA PHE A 74 -3.87 -1.57 17.21
C PHE A 74 -3.14 -0.41 17.91
N GLU A 75 -1.88 -0.65 18.29
CA GLU A 75 -1.09 0.31 19.06
C GLU A 75 -0.49 1.43 18.19
N TYR A 76 -0.49 1.27 16.86
CA TYR A 76 0.09 2.23 15.92
C TYR A 76 -0.97 3.19 15.39
N GLU A 77 -0.54 4.41 15.04
CA GLU A 77 -1.42 5.30 14.27
C GLU A 77 -1.59 4.74 12.85
N PRO A 78 -2.78 4.88 12.24
CA PRO A 78 -3.03 4.41 10.88
C PRO A 78 -2.01 4.92 9.86
N ASP A 79 -1.61 6.20 9.97
CA ASP A 79 -0.60 6.81 9.10
C ASP A 79 0.80 6.17 9.26
N ASP A 80 1.16 5.75 10.47
CA ASP A 80 2.42 5.03 10.72
C ASP A 80 2.40 3.63 10.09
N LEU A 81 1.23 2.95 10.12
CA LEU A 81 1.04 1.66 9.44
C LEU A 81 1.29 1.83 7.93
N LEU A 82 0.62 2.80 7.32
CA LEU A 82 0.71 3.06 5.89
C LEU A 82 2.14 3.42 5.49
N THR A 83 2.78 4.29 6.27
CA THR A 83 4.18 4.70 6.03
C THR A 83 5.12 3.51 6.13
N THR A 84 4.96 2.67 7.15
CA THR A 84 5.77 1.45 7.32
C THR A 84 5.56 0.47 6.17
N PHE A 85 4.30 0.27 5.75
CA PHE A 85 3.96 -0.57 4.62
C PHE A 85 4.59 -0.06 3.31
N ILE A 86 4.53 1.25 3.06
CA ILE A 86 5.14 1.88 1.88
C ILE A 86 6.66 1.74 1.88
N ASP A 87 7.31 1.97 3.02
CA ASP A 87 8.76 1.82 3.16
C ASP A 87 9.21 0.36 2.95
N GLU A 88 8.39 -0.62 3.34
CA GLU A 88 8.66 -2.05 3.12
C GLU A 88 8.40 -2.46 1.67
N LEU A 89 7.34 -1.94 1.06
CA LEU A 89 6.96 -2.21 -0.32
C LEU A 89 7.96 -1.59 -1.31
N ILE A 90 8.33 -0.33 -1.08
CA ILE A 90 9.27 0.42 -1.91
C ILE A 90 10.41 0.86 -1.00
N PRO A 91 11.36 -0.03 -0.70
CA PRO A 91 12.55 0.36 0.04
C PRO A 91 13.25 1.41 -0.81
N GLN A 92 13.15 2.68 -0.41
CA GLN A 92 13.84 3.75 -1.10
C GLN A 92 15.29 3.29 -1.22
N LYS A 93 15.78 3.13 -2.44
CA LYS A 93 17.23 3.00 -2.67
C LYS A 93 17.83 4.32 -2.21
N ARG A 94 18.06 4.45 -0.91
CA ARG A 94 18.95 5.46 -0.36
C ARG A 94 20.29 5.16 -0.99
N SER A 95 20.58 5.89 -2.06
CA SER A 95 21.88 5.89 -2.71
C SER A 95 22.93 6.04 -1.62
N GLN A 96 23.73 4.99 -1.49
CA GLN A 96 24.82 4.87 -0.52
C GLN A 96 25.93 5.89 -0.83
#